data_AF-A0AAV4JLI7-F1
#
_entry.id   AF-A0AAV4JLI7-F1
#
_cell.length_a   1.000
_cell.length_b   1.000
_cell.length_c   1.000
_cell.angle_alpha   90.00
_cell.angle_beta   90.00
_cell.angle_gamma   90.00
#
_symmetry.space_group_name_H-M   'P 1'
#
loop_
_entity.id
_entity.type
_entity.pdbx_description
1 polymer ?
#
loop_
_entity_poly.entity_id
_entity_poly.type
_entity_poly.pdbx_seq_one_letter_code
_entity_poly.pdbx_strand_id
1 'polypeptide(L)'
;MYCRKAKLKLPLKSILEEYKCVEVRLVTLLEESDDPVVKMQPSIKTGRKWKVADAIDEAKECLKMREVIGQTQTNRKGLGSSSVKWWSKTEGKETRYMVIDEVR
;
A
#
# COMPACT_ATOMS: atom_id res chain seq x y z
N MET A 1 41.39 -4.30 20.07
CA MET A 1 40.09 -4.99 20.32
C MET A 1 39.13 -4.63 19.19
N TYR A 2 38.69 -5.59 18.39
CA TYR A 2 37.66 -5.35 17.36
C TYR A 2 36.33 -5.94 17.84
N CYS A 3 35.35 -5.09 18.10
CA CYS A 3 34.05 -5.52 18.60
C CYS A 3 33.27 -6.25 17.47
N ARG A 4 33.22 -7.59 17.51
CA ARG A 4 32.48 -8.42 16.53
C ARG A 4 30.98 -8.12 16.47
N LYS A 5 30.41 -7.52 17.52
CA LYS A 5 28.98 -7.23 17.69
C LYS A 5 28.60 -5.77 17.38
N ALA A 6 29.56 -4.89 17.11
CA ALA A 6 29.32 -3.49 16.75
C ALA A 6 29.06 -3.28 15.24
N LYS A 7 28.63 -4.33 14.51
CA LYS A 7 28.24 -4.18 13.12
C LYS A 7 26.79 -3.73 13.08
N LEU A 8 26.57 -2.48 12.66
CA LEU A 8 25.25 -1.95 12.37
C LEU A 8 24.55 -2.91 11.41
N LYS A 9 23.36 -3.38 11.79
CA LYS A 9 22.52 -4.21 10.91
C LYS A 9 21.74 -3.28 10.01
N LEU A 10 21.74 -3.56 8.71
CA LEU A 10 20.89 -2.83 7.78
C LEU A 10 19.42 -3.08 8.11
N PRO A 11 18.54 -2.05 8.07
CA PRO A 11 17.12 -2.18 8.32
C PRO A 11 16.40 -2.76 7.09
N LEU A 12 16.72 -4.00 6.73
CA LEU A 12 16.21 -4.65 5.51
C LEU A 12 14.68 -4.74 5.47
N LYS A 13 14.02 -4.82 6.63
CA LYS A 13 12.55 -4.85 6.71
C LYS A 13 11.93 -3.52 6.25
N SER A 14 12.41 -2.40 6.79
CA SER A 14 11.95 -1.07 6.41
C SER A 14 12.24 -0.75 4.94
N ILE A 15 13.41 -1.16 4.42
CA ILE A 15 13.73 -1.00 3.00
C ILE A 15 12.78 -1.82 2.12
N LEU A 16 12.42 -3.04 2.56
CA LEU A 16 11.50 -3.91 1.84
C LEU A 16 10.07 -3.38 1.85
N GLU A 17 9.60 -2.84 2.97
CA GLU A 17 8.31 -2.15 3.07
C GLU A 17 8.23 -0.98 2.08
N GLU A 18 9.23 -0.10 2.08
CA GLU A 18 9.27 1.04 1.15
C GLU A 18 9.39 0.58 -0.31
N TYR A 19 10.16 -0.48 -0.60
CA TYR A 19 10.22 -1.08 -1.93
C TYR A 19 8.82 -1.51 -2.41
N LYS A 20 8.05 -2.20 -1.56
CA LYS A 20 6.69 -2.62 -1.90
C LYS A 20 5.77 -1.43 -2.16
N CYS A 21 5.81 -0.42 -1.28
CA CYS A 21 5.00 0.78 -1.43
C CYS A 21 5.30 1.53 -2.74
N VAL A 22 6.57 1.62 -3.13
CA VAL A 22 7.00 2.29 -4.38
C VAL A 22 6.50 1.53 -5.60
N GLU A 23 6.64 0.21 -5.61
CA GLU A 23 6.17 -0.63 -6.72
C GLU A 23 4.65 -0.56 -6.89
N VAL A 24 3.89 -0.67 -5.78
CA VAL A 24 2.43 -0.49 -5.78
C VAL A 24 2.04 0.90 -6.30
N ARG A 25 2.72 1.94 -5.83
CA ARG A 25 2.47 3.32 -6.27
C ARG A 25 2.69 3.47 -7.76
N LEU A 26 3.72 2.85 -8.31
CA LEU A 26 4.06 2.94 -9.72
C LEU A 26 2.98 2.25 -10.57
N VAL A 27 2.60 1.01 -10.23
CA VAL A 27 1.55 0.27 -10.95
C VAL A 27 0.24 1.07 -10.97
N THR A 28 -0.22 1.47 -9.79
CA THR A 28 -1.49 2.20 -9.64
C THR A 28 -1.46 3.58 -10.30
N LEU A 29 -0.32 4.28 -10.30
CA LEU A 29 -0.15 5.54 -11.03
C LEU A 29 -0.36 5.37 -12.53
N LEU A 30 0.16 4.29 -13.11
CA LEU A 30 0.08 4.03 -14.53
C LEU A 30 -1.34 3.58 -14.93
N GLU A 31 -2.00 2.79 -14.09
CA GLU A 31 -3.41 2.39 -14.28
C GLU A 31 -4.38 3.58 -14.29
N GLU A 32 -4.09 4.59 -13.45
CA GLU A 32 -4.89 5.82 -13.32
C GLU A 32 -4.57 6.87 -14.40
N SER A 33 -3.58 6.66 -15.26
CA SER A 33 -3.23 7.62 -16.31
C SER A 33 -4.33 7.73 -17.36
N ASP A 34 -4.66 8.96 -17.76
CA ASP A 34 -5.60 9.25 -18.86
C ASP A 34 -5.02 8.90 -20.23
N ASP A 35 -3.70 8.92 -20.37
CA ASP A 35 -3.02 8.58 -21.63
C ASP A 35 -3.14 7.07 -21.90
N PRO A 36 -3.79 6.65 -23.00
CA PRO A 36 -3.98 5.24 -23.34
C PRO A 36 -2.66 4.51 -23.58
N VAL A 37 -1.61 5.19 -24.03
CA VAL A 37 -0.29 4.56 -24.26
C VAL A 37 0.37 4.23 -22.92
N VAL A 38 0.26 5.14 -21.95
CA VAL A 38 0.79 4.95 -20.59
C VAL A 38 -0.02 3.90 -19.83
N LYS A 39 -1.32 3.81 -20.07
CA LYS A 39 -2.18 2.80 -19.43
C LYS A 39 -1.91 1.38 -19.94
N MET A 40 -1.52 1.24 -21.20
CA MET A 40 -1.20 -0.04 -21.85
C MET A 40 0.24 -0.53 -21.62
N GLN A 41 0.97 0.07 -20.67
CA GLN A 41 2.40 -0.18 -20.47
C GLN A 41 2.71 -1.67 -20.17
N PRO A 42 3.88 -2.19 -20.60
CA PRO A 42 4.30 -3.57 -20.30
C PRO A 42 4.31 -3.89 -18.81
N SER A 43 4.13 -5.19 -18.50
CA SER A 43 4.17 -5.69 -17.13
C SER A 43 5.43 -5.23 -16.40
N ILE A 44 5.23 -4.50 -15.31
CA ILE A 44 6.32 -4.02 -14.47
C ILE A 44 7.03 -5.23 -13.91
N LYS A 45 8.36 -5.28 -14.10
CA LYS A 45 9.18 -6.40 -13.65
C LYS A 45 9.41 -6.28 -12.15
N THR A 46 8.47 -6.82 -11.38
CA THR A 46 8.61 -6.95 -9.94
C THR A 46 9.49 -8.15 -9.61
N GLY A 47 10.07 -8.19 -8.41
CA GLY A 47 10.93 -9.30 -8.00
C GLY A 47 10.22 -10.67 -8.06
N ARG A 48 10.98 -11.76 -8.16
CA ARG A 48 10.41 -13.13 -8.30
C ARG A 48 9.58 -13.59 -7.10
N LYS A 49 9.91 -13.12 -5.90
CA LYS A 49 9.32 -13.60 -4.64
C LYS A 49 8.00 -12.93 -4.28
N TRP A 50 7.69 -11.80 -4.90
CA TRP A 50 6.52 -10.99 -4.55
C TRP A 50 5.95 -10.35 -5.79
N LYS A 51 4.65 -10.58 -6.01
CA LYS A 51 3.89 -10.06 -7.14
C LYS A 51 3.07 -8.87 -6.67
N VAL A 52 3.25 -7.75 -7.36
CA VAL A 52 2.55 -6.51 -7.00
C VAL A 52 1.06 -6.59 -7.32
N ALA A 53 0.68 -7.23 -8.43
CA ALA A 53 -0.72 -7.39 -8.82
C ALA A 53 -1.53 -8.09 -7.70
N ASP A 54 -1.06 -9.27 -7.26
CA ASP A 54 -1.69 -10.03 -6.17
C ASP A 54 -1.81 -9.19 -4.88
N ALA A 55 -0.78 -8.41 -4.53
CA ALA A 55 -0.79 -7.55 -3.35
C ALA A 55 -1.75 -6.36 -3.46
N ILE A 56 -1.91 -5.79 -4.66
CA ILE A 56 -2.88 -4.73 -4.92
C ILE A 56 -4.30 -5.28 -4.82
N ASP A 57 -4.56 -6.47 -5.37
CA ASP A 57 -5.88 -7.09 -5.33
C ASP A 57 -6.27 -7.44 -3.89
N GLU A 58 -5.35 -8.06 -3.13
CA GLU A 58 -5.55 -8.34 -1.70
C GLU A 58 -5.82 -7.05 -0.90
N ALA A 59 -5.03 -5.98 -1.13
CA ALA A 59 -5.25 -4.70 -0.46
C ALA A 59 -6.61 -4.08 -0.81
N LYS A 60 -7.04 -4.15 -2.07
CA LYS A 60 -8.37 -3.67 -2.50
C LYS A 60 -9.49 -4.48 -1.83
N GLU A 61 -9.34 -5.79 -1.68
CA GLU A 61 -10.30 -6.65 -0.98
C GLU A 61 -10.36 -6.33 0.52
N CYS A 62 -9.22 -6.15 1.18
CA CYS A 62 -9.14 -5.73 2.58
C CYS A 62 -9.84 -4.38 2.80
N LEU A 63 -9.62 -3.40 1.92
CA LEU A 63 -10.27 -2.09 1.99
C LEU A 63 -11.79 -2.17 1.82
N LYS A 64 -12.28 -3.00 0.88
CA LYS A 64 -13.71 -3.26 0.72
C LYS A 64 -14.29 -3.94 1.96
N MET A 65 -13.60 -4.94 2.51
CA MET A 65 -14.05 -5.66 3.70
C MET A 65 -14.09 -4.72 4.92
N ARG A 66 -13.10 -3.84 5.07
CA ARG A 66 -13.06 -2.81 6.11
C ARG A 66 -14.24 -1.85 6.01
N GLU A 67 -14.67 -1.50 4.81
CA GLU A 67 -15.88 -0.71 4.61
C GLU A 67 -17.15 -1.45 5.04
N VAL A 68 -17.26 -2.76 4.76
CA VAL A 68 -18.39 -3.60 5.21
C VAL A 68 -18.44 -3.72 6.74
N ILE A 69 -17.30 -3.93 7.38
CA ILE A 69 -17.18 -3.98 8.85
C ILE A 69 -17.56 -2.62 9.47
N GLY A 70 -17.31 -1.53 8.73
CA GLY A 70 -17.54 -0.18 9.19
C GLY A 70 -16.45 0.31 10.13
N GLN A 71 -16.77 1.37 10.87
CA GLN A 71 -15.79 2.06 11.69
C GLN A 71 -15.55 1.29 12.99
N THR A 72 -14.38 0.65 13.08
CA THR A 72 -13.96 0.01 14.33
C THR A 72 -13.42 1.03 15.31
N GLN A 73 -13.71 0.84 16.61
CA GLN A 73 -13.05 1.65 17.63
C GLN A 73 -11.58 1.28 17.70
N THR A 74 -10.72 2.28 17.50
CA THR A 74 -9.29 2.16 17.72
C THR A 74 -8.96 2.80 19.07
N ASN A 75 -8.27 2.06 19.93
CA ASN A 75 -7.92 2.49 21.29
C ASN A 75 -9.16 2.87 22.14
N ARG A 76 -8.99 3.78 23.09
CA ARG A 76 -10.05 4.25 24.01
C ARG A 76 -10.73 5.53 23.50
N LYS A 77 -10.96 5.62 22.19
CA LYS A 77 -11.52 6.84 21.58
C LYS A 77 -13.02 7.03 21.83
N GLY A 78 -13.74 6.00 22.29
CA GLY A 78 -15.17 6.10 22.57
C GLY A 78 -15.96 6.57 21.35
N LEU A 79 -16.99 7.40 21.57
CA LEU A 79 -17.83 8.01 20.51
C LEU A 79 -17.14 9.16 19.74
N GLY A 80 -15.84 9.39 19.93
CA GLY A 80 -15.14 10.52 19.32
C GLY A 80 -15.31 10.61 17.80
N SER A 81 -15.37 11.83 17.26
CA SER A 81 -15.48 12.03 15.80
C SER A 81 -14.15 11.68 15.14
N SER A 82 -14.06 10.52 14.49
CA SER A 82 -13.00 10.27 13.52
C SER A 82 -13.54 10.43 12.11
N SER A 83 -12.85 11.21 11.29
CA SER A 83 -13.11 11.27 9.86
C SER A 83 -12.65 9.95 9.23
N VAL A 84 -13.58 9.04 8.97
CA VAL A 84 -13.29 7.82 8.23
C VAL A 84 -13.34 8.12 6.74
N LYS A 85 -12.26 7.77 6.04
CA LYS A 85 -12.25 7.74 4.58
C LYS A 85 -12.73 6.36 4.14
N TRP A 86 -13.76 6.33 3.32
CA TRP A 86 -14.37 5.09 2.82
C TRP A 86 -13.87 4.78 1.42
N TRP A 87 -13.60 3.51 1.14
CA TRP A 87 -13.07 3.07 -0.15
C TRP A 87 -14.01 3.45 -1.31
N SER A 88 -15.32 3.23 -1.14
CA SER A 88 -16.34 3.59 -2.14
C SER A 88 -16.42 5.09 -2.48
N LYS A 89 -15.91 5.96 -1.59
CA LYS A 89 -15.99 7.43 -1.72
C LYS A 89 -14.67 8.06 -2.18
N THR A 90 -13.62 7.27 -2.32
CA THR A 90 -12.32 7.77 -2.78
C THR A 90 -12.19 7.68 -4.29
N GLU A 91 -11.52 8.66 -4.89
CA GLU A 91 -11.22 8.68 -6.32
C GLU A 91 -9.75 9.06 -6.58
N GLY A 92 -9.21 8.56 -7.70
CA GLY A 92 -7.87 8.84 -8.19
C GLY A 92 -6.78 8.73 -7.14
N LYS A 93 -6.08 9.85 -6.87
CA LYS A 93 -4.92 9.86 -5.96
C LYS A 93 -5.26 9.37 -4.54
N GLU A 94 -6.49 9.55 -4.05
CA GLU A 94 -6.88 9.10 -2.72
C GLU A 94 -7.03 7.58 -2.63
N THR A 95 -7.61 6.93 -3.64
CA THR A 95 -7.72 5.46 -3.70
C THR A 95 -6.32 4.86 -3.69
N ARG A 96 -5.41 5.45 -4.45
CA ARG A 96 -4.01 5.04 -4.49
C ARG A 96 -3.34 5.06 -3.13
N TYR A 97 -3.51 6.15 -2.39
CA TYR A 97 -2.91 6.27 -1.07
C TYR A 97 -3.48 5.26 -0.09
N MET A 98 -4.78 4.95 -0.17
CA MET A 98 -5.36 3.89 0.64
C MET A 98 -4.74 2.52 0.34
N VAL A 99 -4.57 2.18 -0.94
CA VAL A 99 -3.94 0.90 -1.33
C VAL A 99 -2.48 0.84 -0.86
N ILE A 100 -1.73 1.93 -0.98
CA ILE A 100 -0.33 1.99 -0.51
C ILE A 100 -0.24 1.83 1.01
N ASP A 101 -1.15 2.46 1.77
CA ASP A 101 -1.17 2.40 3.23
C ASP A 101 -1.55 1.00 3.72
N GLU A 102 -2.43 0.30 3.02
CA GLU A 102 -2.82 -1.08 3.35
C GLU A 102 -1.71 -2.10 3.06
N VAL A 103 -0.84 -1.84 2.07
CA VAL A 103 0.30 -2.72 1.73
C VAL A 103 1.51 -2.54 2.67
N ARG A 104 1.58 -1.41 3.36
CA ARG A 104 2.70 -1.05 4.25
C ARG A 104 2.70 -1.88 5.53
#